data_AF-A0A954ZQ43-F1
#
_entry.id   AF-A0A954ZQ43-F1
#
_cell.length_a   1.000
_cell.length_b   1.000
_cell.length_c   1.000
_cell.angle_alpha   90.00
_cell.angle_beta   90.00
_cell.angle_gamma   90.00
#
_symmetry.space_group_name_H-M   'P 1'
#
loop_
_entity.id
_entity.type
_entity.pdbx_description
1 polymer ?
#
loop_
_entity_poly.entity_id
_entity_poly.type
_entity_poly.pdbx_seq_one_letter_code
_entity_poly.pdbx_strand_id
1 'polypeptide(L)'
;MRSIAVSRFSRVLAALAAAVTLFQAAPAMAQGERLAAECVQEMHETARQTSLSVHALAARGAHLIAAMDTQGATDDQLIETAENTLEAIRRRATAGATRINTLADRCIERLIDIGADDVLIHRVNQARRLSLGAIADEASDSAGFVRAALRRALNN
;
A
#
# COMPACT_ATOMS: atom_id res chain seq x y z
N MET A 1 12.08 31.79 75.71
CA MET A 1 11.20 31.54 74.53
C MET A 1 11.82 32.19 73.31
N ARG A 2 12.42 31.44 72.40
CA ARG A 2 12.77 31.89 71.04
C ARG A 2 12.94 30.66 70.12
N SER A 3 12.12 30.63 69.08
CA SER A 3 12.00 29.62 68.04
C SER A 3 13.28 29.41 67.24
N ILE A 4 13.63 28.15 66.97
CA ILE A 4 14.43 27.76 65.79
C ILE A 4 13.89 26.42 65.29
N ALA A 5 13.02 26.45 64.28
CA ALA A 5 12.57 25.26 63.57
C ALA A 5 12.32 25.58 62.09
N VAL A 6 13.36 25.99 61.36
CA VAL A 6 13.32 26.06 59.90
C VAL A 6 14.73 25.82 59.37
N SER A 7 15.08 24.59 58.92
CA SER A 7 16.21 24.41 57.97
C SER A 7 16.40 22.98 57.41
N ARG A 8 15.40 22.10 57.32
CA ARG A 8 15.64 20.74 56.77
C ARG A 8 14.71 20.24 55.67
N PHE A 9 13.68 20.99 55.28
CA PHE A 9 12.74 20.54 54.23
C PHE A 9 13.10 20.99 52.81
N SER A 10 14.06 21.89 52.61
CA SER A 10 14.32 22.50 51.30
C SER A 10 15.31 21.75 50.40
N ARG A 11 15.96 20.68 50.87
CA ARG A 11 17.01 19.96 50.09
C ARG A 11 16.54 18.67 49.40
N VAL A 12 15.36 18.15 49.75
CA VAL A 12 14.85 16.89 49.17
C VAL A 12 14.04 17.14 47.88
N LEU A 13 13.48 18.34 47.69
CA LEU A 13 12.67 18.68 46.51
C LEU A 13 13.47 19.02 45.26
N ALA A 14 14.75 19.41 45.38
CA ALA A 14 15.59 19.73 44.23
C ALA A 14 16.17 18.49 43.53
N ALA A 15 16.31 17.36 44.24
CA ALA A 15 16.84 16.12 43.66
C ALA A 15 15.79 15.32 42.88
N LEU A 16 14.49 15.53 43.16
CA LEU A 16 13.40 14.81 42.47
C LEU A 16 13.02 15.44 41.12
N ALA A 17 13.36 16.71 40.88
CA ALA A 17 13.02 17.41 39.64
C ALA A 17 13.98 17.10 38.48
N ALA A 18 15.19 16.61 38.76
CA ALA A 18 16.19 16.29 37.73
C ALA A 18 16.03 14.87 37.13
N ALA A 19 15.22 13.99 37.74
CA ALA A 19 15.02 12.62 37.25
C ALA A 19 13.90 12.50 36.20
N VAL A 20 13.03 13.51 36.06
CA VAL A 20 11.86 13.45 35.18
C VAL A 20 12.16 13.94 33.75
N THR A 21 13.24 14.69 33.53
CA THR A 21 13.58 15.23 32.20
C THR A 21 14.46 14.31 31.35
N LEU A 22 14.98 13.20 31.90
CA LEU A 22 15.85 12.26 31.16
C LEU A 22 15.10 11.08 30.51
N PHE A 23 13.79 10.95 30.71
CA PHE A 23 12.99 9.85 30.14
C PHE A 23 12.28 10.17 28.82
N GLN A 24 12.40 11.37 28.27
CA GLN A 24 11.71 11.77 27.03
C GLN A 24 12.61 11.90 25.80
N ALA A 25 13.89 11.53 25.90
CA ALA A 25 14.84 11.61 24.79
C ALA A 25 14.95 10.30 23.97
N ALA A 26 13.98 9.39 24.07
CA ALA A 26 13.84 8.28 23.14
C ALA A 26 12.42 8.10 22.55
N PRO A 27 11.90 9.01 21.69
CA PRO A 27 10.59 8.76 21.06
C PRO A 27 10.53 8.88 19.53
N ALA A 28 11.36 9.70 18.87
CA ALA A 28 11.16 10.00 17.44
C ALA A 28 11.59 8.84 16.51
N MET A 29 12.74 8.21 16.78
CA MET A 29 13.25 7.14 15.91
C MET A 29 12.36 5.88 15.94
N ALA A 30 11.97 5.43 17.14
CA ALA A 30 11.07 4.27 17.28
C ALA A 30 9.68 4.53 16.68
N GLN A 31 9.21 5.78 16.71
CA GLN A 31 7.95 6.18 16.09
C GLN A 31 8.05 6.16 14.55
N GLY A 32 9.12 6.68 13.98
CA GLY A 32 9.36 6.66 12.53
C GLY A 32 9.48 5.25 11.96
N GLU A 33 10.21 4.35 12.65
CA GLU A 33 10.34 2.96 12.23
C GLU A 33 8.98 2.23 12.17
N ARG A 34 8.14 2.43 13.20
CA ARG A 34 6.80 1.84 13.25
C ARG A 34 5.91 2.36 12.13
N LEU A 35 5.88 3.69 11.94
CA LEU A 35 5.10 4.31 10.87
C LEU A 35 5.52 3.78 9.49
N ALA A 36 6.82 3.75 9.20
CA ALA A 36 7.33 3.23 7.94
C ALA A 36 6.96 1.76 7.73
N ALA A 37 7.05 0.92 8.77
CA ALA A 37 6.68 -0.49 8.69
C ALA A 37 5.18 -0.68 8.40
N GLU A 38 4.31 0.05 9.09
CA GLU A 38 2.86 0.03 8.87
C GLU A 38 2.51 0.45 7.43
N CYS A 39 3.09 1.55 6.93
CA CYS A 39 2.87 2.00 5.56
C CYS A 39 3.33 0.99 4.52
N VAL A 40 4.50 0.38 4.73
CA VAL A 40 5.04 -0.66 3.82
C VAL A 40 4.11 -1.86 3.77
N GLN A 41 3.64 -2.32 4.93
CA GLN A 41 2.69 -3.42 5.01
C GLN A 41 1.38 -3.10 4.30
N GLU A 42 0.83 -1.89 4.50
CA GLU A 42 -0.42 -1.47 3.87
C GLU A 42 -0.30 -1.33 2.35
N MET A 43 0.85 -0.85 1.84
CA MET A 43 1.13 -0.83 0.39
C MET A 43 1.17 -2.24 -0.20
N HIS A 44 1.86 -3.17 0.47
CA HIS A 44 1.94 -4.56 0.02
C HIS A 44 0.57 -5.25 0.03
N GLU A 45 -0.23 -5.04 1.06
CA GLU A 45 -1.58 -5.58 1.13
C GLU A 45 -2.49 -4.97 0.05
N THR A 46 -2.37 -3.66 -0.20
CA THR A 46 -3.10 -2.97 -1.28
C THR A 46 -2.74 -3.53 -2.65
N ALA A 47 -1.44 -3.77 -2.91
CA ALA A 47 -1.00 -4.39 -4.14
C ALA A 47 -1.54 -5.81 -4.28
N ARG A 48 -1.39 -6.64 -3.24
CA ARG A 48 -1.90 -8.02 -3.23
C ARG A 48 -3.40 -8.09 -3.53
N GLN A 49 -4.21 -7.28 -2.85
CA GLN A 49 -5.66 -7.23 -3.09
C GLN A 49 -6.01 -6.73 -4.49
N THR A 50 -5.24 -5.78 -5.02
CA THR A 50 -5.41 -5.28 -6.39
C THR A 50 -5.09 -6.36 -7.40
N SER A 51 -3.94 -7.03 -7.26
CA SER A 51 -3.51 -8.13 -8.13
C SER A 51 -4.54 -9.27 -8.13
N LEU A 52 -5.02 -9.70 -6.96
CA LEU A 52 -6.09 -10.71 -6.87
C LEU A 52 -7.39 -10.27 -7.57
N SER A 53 -7.76 -8.99 -7.45
CA SER A 53 -8.94 -8.44 -8.13
C SER A 53 -8.78 -8.42 -9.65
N VAL A 54 -7.59 -8.04 -10.14
CA VAL A 54 -7.23 -8.03 -11.56
C VAL A 54 -7.25 -9.45 -12.12
N HIS A 55 -6.60 -10.39 -11.44
CA HIS A 55 -6.60 -11.80 -11.81
C HIS A 55 -8.01 -12.36 -11.92
N ALA A 56 -8.86 -12.10 -10.92
CA ALA A 56 -10.25 -12.56 -10.92
C ALA A 56 -11.09 -11.94 -12.05
N LEU A 57 -10.80 -10.69 -12.45
CA LEU A 57 -11.44 -10.08 -13.62
C LEU A 57 -11.04 -10.79 -14.91
N ALA A 58 -9.74 -11.07 -15.10
CA ALA A 58 -9.24 -11.78 -16.26
C ALA A 58 -9.82 -13.21 -16.36
N ALA A 59 -9.81 -13.96 -15.25
CA ALA A 59 -10.39 -15.30 -15.19
C ALA A 59 -11.87 -15.28 -15.60
N ARG A 60 -12.68 -14.39 -15.01
CA ARG A 60 -14.10 -14.26 -15.38
C ARG A 60 -14.31 -13.88 -16.84
N GLY A 61 -13.55 -12.91 -17.35
CA GLY A 61 -13.68 -12.49 -18.75
C GLY A 61 -13.28 -13.58 -19.74
N ALA A 62 -12.19 -14.30 -19.48
CA ALA A 62 -11.79 -15.44 -20.31
C ALA A 62 -12.83 -16.58 -20.28
N HIS A 63 -13.41 -16.88 -19.12
CA HIS A 63 -14.49 -17.87 -19.02
C HIS A 63 -15.76 -17.42 -19.77
N LEU A 64 -16.11 -16.13 -19.69
CA LEU A 64 -17.25 -15.59 -20.42
C LEU A 64 -17.05 -15.67 -21.93
N ILE A 65 -15.87 -15.29 -22.44
CA ILE A 65 -15.52 -15.41 -23.86
C ILE A 65 -15.66 -16.87 -24.32
N ALA A 66 -15.12 -17.84 -23.57
CA ALA A 66 -15.24 -19.25 -23.91
C ALA A 66 -16.70 -19.73 -23.89
N ALA A 67 -17.51 -19.28 -22.93
CA ALA A 67 -18.92 -19.63 -22.86
C ALA A 67 -19.72 -19.03 -24.03
N MET A 68 -19.41 -17.80 -24.43
CA MET A 68 -20.02 -17.13 -25.58
C MET A 68 -19.68 -17.83 -26.89
N ASP A 69 -18.42 -18.24 -27.07
CA ASP A 69 -17.96 -19.04 -28.22
C ASP A 69 -18.80 -20.33 -28.37
N THR A 70 -18.95 -21.09 -27.27
CA THR A 70 -19.76 -22.32 -27.29
C THR A 70 -21.25 -22.12 -27.56
N GLN A 71 -21.73 -20.88 -27.43
CA GLN A 71 -23.13 -20.50 -27.69
C GLN A 71 -23.33 -19.86 -29.07
N GLY A 72 -22.27 -19.79 -29.90
CA GLY A 72 -22.33 -19.21 -31.23
C GLY A 72 -22.42 -17.68 -31.23
N ALA A 73 -21.79 -17.03 -30.25
CA ALA A 73 -21.61 -15.57 -30.28
C ALA A 73 -20.83 -15.14 -31.53
N THR A 74 -21.10 -13.93 -32.01
CA THR A 74 -20.37 -13.38 -33.16
C THR A 74 -18.97 -12.90 -32.75
N ASP A 75 -18.06 -12.82 -33.71
CA ASP A 75 -16.71 -12.26 -33.51
C ASP A 75 -16.76 -10.88 -32.84
N ASP A 76 -17.67 -10.00 -33.28
CA ASP A 76 -17.86 -8.68 -32.70
C ASP A 76 -18.24 -8.73 -31.22
N GLN A 77 -19.12 -9.66 -30.83
CA GLN A 77 -19.52 -9.83 -29.42
C GLN A 77 -18.36 -10.35 -28.56
N LEU A 78 -17.54 -11.25 -29.11
CA LEU A 78 -16.35 -11.78 -28.42
C LEU A 78 -15.30 -10.67 -28.23
N ILE A 79 -15.06 -9.87 -29.28
CA ILE A 79 -14.13 -8.74 -29.26
C ILE A 79 -14.59 -7.69 -28.23
N GLU A 80 -15.86 -7.27 -28.29
CA GLU A 80 -16.42 -6.29 -27.37
C GLU A 80 -16.29 -6.77 -25.90
N THR A 81 -16.58 -8.05 -25.65
CA THR A 81 -16.46 -8.64 -24.31
C THR A 81 -15.01 -8.65 -23.81
N ALA A 82 -14.07 -8.97 -24.69
CA ALA A 82 -12.65 -8.93 -24.37
C ALA A 82 -12.17 -7.51 -24.07
N GLU A 83 -12.53 -6.54 -24.89
CA GLU A 83 -12.19 -5.13 -24.70
C GLU A 83 -12.75 -4.59 -23.37
N ASN A 84 -14.02 -4.87 -23.07
CA ASN A 84 -14.65 -4.50 -21.81
C ASN A 84 -13.92 -5.10 -20.60
N THR A 85 -13.45 -6.36 -20.71
CA THR A 85 -12.68 -7.02 -19.67
C THR A 85 -11.29 -6.39 -19.50
N LEU A 86 -10.57 -6.16 -20.60
CA LEU A 86 -9.25 -5.54 -20.61
C LEU A 86 -9.29 -4.13 -20.00
N GLU A 87 -10.34 -3.39 -20.33
CA GLU A 87 -10.57 -2.07 -19.77
C GLU A 87 -10.89 -2.13 -18.26
N ALA A 88 -11.67 -3.11 -17.81
CA ALA A 88 -11.91 -3.33 -16.39
C ALA A 88 -10.62 -3.68 -15.61
N ILE A 89 -9.75 -4.51 -16.19
CA ILE A 89 -8.42 -4.82 -15.65
C ILE A 89 -7.60 -3.53 -15.50
N ARG A 90 -7.50 -2.73 -16.57
CA ARG A 90 -6.74 -1.47 -16.58
C ARG A 90 -7.25 -0.51 -15.51
N ARG A 91 -8.57 -0.28 -15.43
CA ARG A 91 -9.16 0.60 -14.41
C ARG A 91 -8.88 0.12 -12.99
N ARG A 92 -8.96 -1.20 -12.74
CA ARG A 92 -8.67 -1.77 -11.42
C ARG A 92 -7.20 -1.60 -11.05
N ALA A 93 -6.28 -1.88 -11.96
CA ALA A 93 -4.85 -1.71 -11.76
C ALA A 93 -4.51 -0.23 -11.48
N THR A 94 -5.01 0.70 -12.29
CA THR A 94 -4.83 2.14 -12.09
C THR A 94 -5.36 2.60 -10.73
N ALA A 95 -6.56 2.16 -10.34
CA ALA A 95 -7.12 2.52 -9.04
C ALA A 95 -6.25 2.03 -7.86
N GLY A 96 -5.72 0.81 -7.94
CA GLY A 96 -4.79 0.28 -6.93
C GLY A 96 -3.47 1.06 -6.90
N ALA A 97 -2.91 1.36 -8.07
CA ALA A 97 -1.69 2.16 -8.20
C ALA A 97 -1.85 3.56 -7.61
N THR A 98 -2.97 4.24 -7.89
CA THR A 98 -3.28 5.55 -7.29
C THR A 98 -3.35 5.47 -5.76
N ARG A 99 -4.01 4.44 -5.19
CA ARG A 99 -4.07 4.27 -3.73
C ARG A 99 -2.69 4.10 -3.11
N ILE A 100 -1.83 3.30 -3.73
CA ILE A 100 -0.44 3.09 -3.26
C ILE A 100 0.35 4.40 -3.33
N ASN A 101 0.24 5.16 -4.42
CA ASN A 101 0.89 6.47 -4.53
C ASN A 101 0.44 7.42 -3.41
N THR A 102 -0.88 7.57 -3.21
CA THR A 102 -1.44 8.43 -2.17
C THR A 102 -1.08 7.98 -0.75
N LEU A 103 -0.94 6.67 -0.51
CA LEU A 103 -0.49 6.13 0.77
C LEU A 103 1.00 6.42 1.00
N ALA A 104 1.84 6.19 -0.01
CA ALA A 104 3.27 6.46 0.06
C ALA A 104 3.55 7.95 0.29
N ASP A 105 2.90 8.84 -0.47
CA ASP A 105 3.10 10.29 -0.37
C ASP A 105 2.74 10.79 1.04
N ARG A 106 1.57 10.38 1.58
CA ARG A 106 1.16 10.72 2.95
C ARG A 106 2.09 10.14 4.02
N CYS A 107 2.64 8.95 3.79
CA CYS A 107 3.57 8.35 4.75
C CYS A 107 4.90 9.09 4.77
N ILE A 108 5.42 9.46 3.60
CA ILE A 108 6.66 10.22 3.46
C ILE A 108 6.51 11.60 4.10
N GLU A 109 5.41 12.31 3.83
CA GLU A 109 5.10 13.59 4.46
C GLU A 109 5.13 13.48 6.00
N ARG A 110 4.45 12.48 6.56
CA ARG A 110 4.45 12.24 8.02
C ARG A 110 5.82 11.85 8.57
N LEU A 111 6.64 11.11 7.82
CA LEU A 111 8.01 10.77 8.21
C LEU A 111 8.90 12.02 8.24
N ILE A 112 8.73 12.93 7.29
CA ILE A 112 9.43 14.23 7.26
C ILE A 112 9.01 15.08 8.47
N ASP A 113 7.70 15.16 8.76
CA ASP A 113 7.16 15.97 9.85
C ASP A 113 7.71 15.58 11.24
N ILE A 114 7.98 14.29 11.45
CA ILE A 114 8.56 13.79 12.71
C ILE A 114 10.09 13.77 12.73
N GLY A 115 10.74 14.24 11.65
CA GLY A 115 12.19 14.24 11.51
C GLY A 115 12.81 12.85 11.43
N ALA A 116 12.13 11.91 10.76
CA ALA A 116 12.64 10.56 10.53
C ALA A 116 13.88 10.57 9.61
N ASP A 117 14.72 9.55 9.76
CA ASP A 117 15.89 9.33 8.90
C ASP A 117 15.48 9.07 7.43
N ASP A 118 16.24 9.61 6.49
CA ASP A 118 16.08 9.42 5.04
C ASP A 118 16.03 7.93 4.63
N VAL A 119 16.67 7.05 5.39
CA VAL A 119 16.60 5.59 5.18
C VAL A 119 15.16 5.08 5.25
N LEU A 120 14.33 5.62 6.15
CA LEU A 120 12.93 5.22 6.29
C LEU A 120 12.09 5.72 5.10
N ILE A 121 12.34 6.96 4.65
CA ILE A 121 11.72 7.52 3.45
C ILE A 121 12.10 6.69 2.21
N HIS A 122 13.36 6.29 2.10
CA HIS A 122 13.83 5.42 1.01
C HIS A 122 13.12 4.07 1.03
N ARG A 123 12.95 3.47 2.21
CA ARG A 123 12.24 2.20 2.38
C ARG A 123 10.78 2.28 1.92
N VAL A 124 10.07 3.35 2.30
CA VAL A 124 8.69 3.58 1.83
C VAL A 124 8.65 3.75 0.30
N ASN A 125 9.57 4.52 -0.28
CA ASN A 125 9.67 4.69 -1.73
C ASN A 125 10.01 3.39 -2.47
N GLN A 126 10.87 2.55 -1.90
CA GLN A 126 11.18 1.23 -2.47
C GLN A 126 9.94 0.33 -2.46
N ALA A 127 9.21 0.28 -1.35
CA ALA A 127 7.97 -0.49 -1.24
C ALA A 127 6.90 0.01 -2.22
N ARG A 128 6.77 1.33 -2.41
CA ARG A 128 5.92 1.93 -3.46
C ARG A 128 6.29 1.37 -4.83
N ARG A 129 7.55 1.48 -5.26
CA ARG A 129 8.01 0.99 -6.57
C ARG A 129 7.72 -0.50 -6.78
N LEU A 130 8.06 -1.34 -5.80
CA LEU A 130 7.83 -2.79 -5.87
C LEU A 130 6.35 -3.13 -5.97
N SER A 131 5.51 -2.45 -5.17
CA SER A 131 4.07 -2.71 -5.12
C SER A 131 3.37 -2.23 -6.41
N LEU A 132 3.81 -1.11 -6.99
CA LEU A 132 3.35 -0.65 -8.30
C LEU A 132 3.78 -1.59 -9.43
N GLY A 133 5.03 -2.08 -9.40
CA GLY A 133 5.53 -3.07 -10.34
C GLY A 133 4.68 -4.34 -10.31
N ALA A 134 4.40 -4.89 -9.13
CA ALA A 134 3.57 -6.09 -8.97
C ALA A 134 2.15 -5.92 -9.52
N ILE A 135 1.53 -4.74 -9.37
CA ILE A 135 0.21 -4.46 -9.99
C ILE A 135 0.33 -4.41 -11.51
N ALA A 136 1.36 -3.76 -12.04
CA ALA A 136 1.56 -3.59 -13.48
C ALA A 136 1.84 -4.94 -14.17
N ASP A 137 2.70 -5.76 -13.56
CA ASP A 137 3.03 -7.10 -14.04
C ASP A 137 1.77 -7.98 -14.07
N GLU A 138 1.02 -8.05 -12.96
CA GLU A 138 -0.23 -8.81 -12.91
C GLU A 138 -1.26 -8.31 -13.94
N ALA A 139 -1.39 -6.99 -14.13
CA ALA A 139 -2.30 -6.44 -15.14
C ALA A 139 -1.89 -6.81 -16.57
N SER A 140 -0.59 -6.83 -16.86
CA SER A 140 -0.05 -7.28 -18.14
C SER A 140 -0.34 -8.76 -18.38
N ASP A 141 -0.05 -9.62 -17.39
CA ASP A 141 -0.25 -11.07 -17.48
C ASP A 141 -1.74 -11.41 -17.63
N SER A 142 -2.58 -10.79 -16.79
CA SER A 142 -4.05 -10.91 -16.86
C SER A 142 -4.60 -10.45 -18.21
N ALA A 143 -4.08 -9.35 -18.78
CA ALA A 143 -4.47 -8.91 -20.11
C ALA A 143 -4.03 -9.90 -21.21
N GLY A 144 -2.83 -10.48 -21.08
CA GLY A 144 -2.35 -11.55 -21.96
C GLY A 144 -3.27 -12.77 -21.93
N PHE A 145 -3.74 -13.17 -20.76
CA PHE A 145 -4.68 -14.28 -20.58
C PHE A 145 -6.02 -14.05 -21.30
N VAL A 146 -6.62 -12.87 -21.16
CA VAL A 146 -7.87 -12.50 -21.86
C VAL A 146 -7.68 -12.49 -23.38
N ARG A 147 -6.58 -11.90 -23.87
CA ARG A 147 -6.27 -11.89 -25.31
C ARG A 147 -6.06 -13.29 -25.87
N ALA A 148 -5.45 -14.19 -25.10
CA ALA A 148 -5.29 -15.59 -25.50
C ALA A 148 -6.62 -16.36 -25.51
N ALA A 149 -7.57 -16.02 -24.63
CA ALA A 149 -8.93 -16.56 -24.69
C ALA A 149 -9.67 -16.07 -25.94
N LEU A 150 -9.66 -14.77 -26.22
CA LEU A 150 -10.25 -14.20 -27.44
C LEU A 150 -9.67 -14.84 -28.70
N ARG A 151 -8.34 -14.93 -28.80
CA ARG A 151 -7.67 -15.54 -29.96
C ARG A 151 -8.08 -16.99 -30.18
N ARG A 152 -8.35 -17.75 -29.12
CA ARG A 152 -8.82 -19.14 -29.26
C ARG A 152 -10.24 -19.18 -29.81
N ALA A 153 -11.14 -18.34 -29.28
CA ALA A 153 -12.52 -18.26 -29.73
C ALA A 153 -12.63 -17.83 -31.21
N LEU A 154 -11.87 -16.82 -31.64
CA LEU A 154 -11.91 -16.32 -33.03
C LEU A 154 -11.27 -17.27 -34.08
N ASN A 155 -10.59 -18.33 -33.64
CA ASN A 155 -9.94 -19.29 -34.53
C ASN A 155 -10.61 -20.68 -34.51
N ASN A 156 -11.71 -20.83 -33.76
CA ASN A 156 -12.54 -22.04 -33.74
C ASN A 156 -13.66 -21.93 -34.77
#